data_AF-A0A966CLR2-F1
#
_entry.id   AF-A0A966CLR2-F1
#
_cell.length_a   1.000
_cell.length_b   1.000
_cell.length_c   1.000
_cell.angle_alpha   90.00
_cell.angle_beta   90.00
_cell.angle_gamma   90.00
#
_symmetry.space_group_name_H-M   'P 1'
#
loop_
_entity.id
_entity.type
_entity.pdbx_description
1 polymer ?
#
loop_
_entity_poly.entity_id
_entity_poly.type
_entity_poly.pdbx_seq_one_letter_code
_entity_poly.pdbx_strand_id
1 'polypeptide(L)'
;MYKNYTNYNPNRRPYNPKAAVKNFTDLEVYQKALEGSVFVAGEVINFLRASKLQAAKVKLNKVKGIAAKAALEINKGDTYVDIIEESIIKSMSITALSIPHLIAESHSKRFGESTECLKILDEVMLRCNKMVVYLEQTRDICQTGIETARFKEEIDKYFYIRRKVLNLQRVWRKYIIENSKFQIPISK
;
A
#
# COMPACT_ATOMS: atom_id res chain seq x y z
N MET A 1 -22.58 36.02 10.18
CA MET A 1 -21.68 36.39 9.06
C MET A 1 -20.95 35.15 8.56
N TYR A 2 -21.28 34.67 7.36
CA TYR A 2 -20.58 33.57 6.71
C TYR A 2 -19.27 34.08 6.08
N LYS A 3 -18.14 33.43 6.38
CA LYS A 3 -16.83 33.75 5.78
C LYS A 3 -16.74 33.11 4.39
N ASN A 4 -16.60 33.94 3.35
CA ASN A 4 -16.31 33.52 1.97
C ASN A 4 -14.88 32.98 1.85
N TYR A 5 -14.73 31.76 1.33
CA TYR A 5 -13.44 31.05 1.16
C TYR A 5 -12.87 31.14 -0.27
N THR A 6 -13.16 32.21 -1.02
CA THR A 6 -12.56 32.39 -2.35
C THR A 6 -11.29 33.22 -2.27
N ASN A 7 -10.22 32.63 -1.72
CA ASN A 7 -8.87 33.15 -1.91
C ASN A 7 -8.42 32.85 -3.36
N TYR A 8 -8.66 33.81 -4.25
CA TYR A 8 -8.10 33.83 -5.60
C TYR A 8 -6.61 34.17 -5.50
N ASN A 9 -5.74 33.21 -5.82
CA ASN A 9 -4.29 33.42 -5.90
C ASN A 9 -3.92 33.79 -7.35
N PRO A 10 -3.47 35.03 -7.62
CA PRO A 10 -3.15 35.50 -8.97
C PRO A 10 -1.93 34.81 -9.59
N ASN A 11 -1.16 34.03 -8.82
CA ASN A 11 0.00 33.26 -9.31
C ASN A 11 -0.35 31.80 -9.66
N ARG A 12 -1.63 31.45 -9.80
CA ARG A 12 -2.01 30.10 -10.26
C ARG A 12 -1.66 29.96 -11.74
N ARG A 13 -0.76 29.02 -12.04
CA ARG A 13 -0.45 28.59 -13.41
C ARG A 13 -1.76 28.26 -14.16
N PRO A 14 -1.89 28.63 -15.44
CA PRO A 14 -3.06 28.28 -16.24
C PRO A 14 -3.28 26.77 -16.17
N TYR A 15 -4.52 26.37 -15.89
CA TYR A 15 -4.90 24.97 -15.81
C TYR A 15 -4.72 24.33 -17.18
N ASN A 16 -3.65 23.55 -17.33
CA ASN A 16 -3.49 22.70 -18.50
C ASN A 16 -4.15 21.34 -18.18
N PRO A 17 -5.19 20.92 -18.91
CA PRO A 17 -5.89 19.68 -18.58
C PRO A 17 -4.91 18.51 -18.66
N LYS A 18 -4.86 17.72 -17.58
CA LYS A 18 -4.12 16.47 -17.59
C LYS A 18 -4.70 15.55 -18.67
N ALA A 19 -3.86 14.68 -19.23
CA ALA A 19 -4.29 13.66 -20.18
C ALA A 19 -5.53 12.91 -19.66
N ALA A 20 -6.49 12.64 -20.55
CA ALA A 20 -7.71 11.94 -20.19
C ALA A 20 -7.38 10.55 -19.64
N VAL A 21 -7.90 10.25 -18.45
CA VAL A 21 -7.80 8.90 -17.85
C VAL A 21 -8.74 7.97 -18.61
N LYS A 22 -8.18 7.04 -19.40
CA LYS A 22 -8.96 6.07 -20.16
C LYS A 22 -9.01 4.73 -19.42
N ASN A 23 -7.86 4.29 -18.92
CA ASN A 23 -7.67 3.02 -18.25
C ASN A 23 -7.32 3.21 -16.77
N PHE A 24 -7.56 2.19 -15.94
CA PHE A 24 -7.20 2.24 -14.52
C PHE A 24 -5.68 2.39 -14.33
N THR A 25 -4.89 1.93 -15.29
CA THR A 25 -3.43 2.05 -15.34
C THR A 25 -2.96 3.50 -15.46
N ASP A 26 -3.81 4.39 -15.96
CA ASP A 26 -3.52 5.82 -16.09
C ASP A 26 -3.72 6.57 -14.76
N LEU A 27 -4.37 5.93 -13.78
CA LEU A 27 -4.54 6.51 -12.46
C LEU A 27 -3.20 6.53 -11.73
N GLU A 28 -2.77 7.74 -11.36
CA GLU A 28 -1.58 7.94 -10.52
C GLU A 28 -1.64 7.12 -9.21
N VAL A 29 -2.84 6.95 -8.63
CA VAL A 29 -3.04 6.11 -7.44
C VAL A 29 -2.72 4.64 -7.69
N TYR A 30 -3.02 4.12 -8.88
CA TYR A 30 -2.73 2.75 -9.27
C TYR A 30 -1.22 2.56 -9.44
N GLN A 31 -0.57 3.45 -10.18
CA GLN A 31 0.87 3.38 -10.46
C GLN A 31 1.68 3.40 -9.15
N LYS A 32 1.36 4.33 -8.24
CA LYS A 32 2.02 4.40 -6.93
C LYS A 32 1.72 3.22 -6.03
N ALA A 33 0.50 2.69 -6.06
CA ALA A 33 0.18 1.47 -5.34
C ALA A 33 1.01 0.28 -5.84
N LEU A 34 1.14 0.13 -7.16
CA LEU A 34 1.93 -0.93 -7.78
C LEU A 34 3.42 -0.83 -7.43
N GLU A 35 4.00 0.38 -7.44
CA GLU A 35 5.36 0.61 -6.96
C GLU A 35 5.56 0.11 -5.51
N GLY A 36 4.60 0.40 -4.62
CA GLY A 36 4.63 -0.11 -3.24
C GLY A 36 4.51 -1.63 -3.15
N SER A 37 3.66 -2.24 -3.97
CA SER A 37 3.56 -3.71 -4.06
C SER A 37 4.87 -4.36 -4.51
N VAL A 38 5.56 -3.75 -5.48
CA VAL A 38 6.85 -4.23 -5.99
C VAL A 38 7.94 -4.11 -4.93
N PHE A 39 7.98 -3.01 -4.17
CA PHE A 39 8.89 -2.88 -3.03
C PHE A 39 8.73 -4.05 -2.05
N VAL A 40 7.49 -4.36 -1.66
CA VAL A 40 7.23 -5.43 -0.69
C VAL A 40 7.54 -6.81 -1.27
N ALA A 41 7.01 -7.15 -2.44
CA ALA A 41 7.15 -8.49 -3.02
C ALA A 41 8.56 -8.75 -3.57
N GLY A 42 9.25 -7.71 -4.03
CA GLY A 42 10.59 -7.78 -4.60
C GLY A 42 11.67 -7.52 -3.56
N GLU A 43 11.76 -6.29 -3.06
CA GLU A 43 12.88 -5.88 -2.21
C GLU A 43 12.84 -6.59 -0.86
N VAL A 44 11.74 -6.47 -0.11
CA VAL A 44 11.65 -7.02 1.26
C VAL A 44 11.86 -8.54 1.29
N ILE A 45 11.18 -9.28 0.40
CA ILE A 45 11.31 -10.74 0.34
C ILE A 45 12.73 -11.17 -0.03
N ASN A 46 13.38 -10.48 -0.98
CA ASN A 46 14.74 -10.81 -1.38
C ASN A 46 15.76 -10.54 -0.27
N PHE A 47 15.61 -9.42 0.45
CA PHE A 47 16.47 -9.09 1.58
C PHE A 47 16.32 -10.10 2.73
N LEU A 48 15.10 -10.50 3.08
CA LEU A 48 14.88 -11.52 4.10
C LEU A 48 15.53 -12.86 3.75
N ARG A 49 15.41 -13.29 2.48
CA ARG A 49 16.09 -14.51 2.00
C ARG A 49 17.60 -14.38 2.11
N ALA A 50 18.17 -13.24 1.73
CA ALA A 50 19.61 -12.99 1.82
C ALA A 50 20.09 -13.00 3.28
N SER A 51 19.39 -12.32 4.19
CA SER A 51 19.72 -12.26 5.61
C SER A 51 19.67 -13.64 6.28
N LYS A 52 18.62 -14.44 6.01
CA LYS A 52 18.51 -15.81 6.54
C LYS A 52 19.60 -16.74 6.01
N LEU A 53 19.95 -16.63 4.73
CA LEU A 53 21.06 -17.39 4.14
C LEU A 53 22.40 -17.01 4.79
N GLN A 54 22.64 -15.73 5.06
CA GLN A 54 23.86 -15.28 5.71
C GLN A 54 23.95 -15.79 7.15
N ALA A 55 22.86 -15.69 7.92
CA ALA A 55 22.79 -16.23 9.28
C ALA A 55 23.05 -17.75 9.32
N ALA A 56 22.49 -18.50 8.37
CA ALA A 56 22.72 -19.94 8.26
C ALA A 56 24.20 -20.29 7.96
N LYS A 57 24.85 -19.54 7.07
CA LYS A 57 26.29 -19.70 6.77
C LYS A 57 27.17 -19.43 8.00
N VAL A 58 26.87 -18.38 8.76
CA VAL A 58 27.60 -18.06 9.99
C VAL A 58 27.44 -19.16 11.04
N LYS A 59 26.21 -19.67 11.24
CA LYS A 59 25.95 -20.81 12.12
C LYS A 59 26.76 -22.04 11.69
N LEU A 60 26.76 -22.38 10.40
CA LEU A 60 27.52 -23.52 9.86
C LEU A 60 29.04 -23.40 10.10
N ASN A 61 29.62 -22.22 9.87
CA ASN A 61 31.05 -21.98 10.08
C ASN A 61 31.44 -22.08 11.57
N LYS A 62 30.56 -21.67 12.48
CA LYS A 62 30.76 -21.79 13.93
C LYS A 62 30.70 -23.24 14.41
N VAL A 63 29.80 -24.06 13.84
CA VAL A 63 29.68 -25.50 14.15
C VAL A 63 30.88 -26.31 13.63
N LYS A 64 31.50 -25.90 12.52
CA LYS A 64 32.75 -26.53 12.07
C LYS A 64 33.92 -26.37 13.06
N GLY A 65 33.85 -25.39 13.98
CA GLY A 65 34.87 -25.13 14.99
C GLY A 65 34.59 -25.71 16.39
N ILE A 66 33.40 -26.25 16.66
CA ILE A 66 33.01 -26.79 17.97
C ILE A 66 32.36 -28.15 17.72
N ALA A 67 32.87 -29.22 18.36
CA ALA A 67 32.38 -30.59 18.22
C ALA A 67 30.83 -30.64 18.20
N ALA A 68 30.29 -31.21 17.11
CA ALA A 68 28.92 -31.07 16.60
C ALA A 68 27.76 -31.45 17.54
N LYS A 69 28.04 -31.86 18.79
CA LYS A 69 27.05 -32.36 19.76
C LYS A 69 26.38 -31.26 20.60
N ALA A 70 27.00 -30.09 20.78
CA ALA A 70 26.42 -28.97 21.55
C ALA A 70 25.53 -28.04 20.71
N ALA A 71 25.56 -28.17 19.38
CA ALA A 71 24.90 -27.25 18.45
C ALA A 71 23.42 -27.59 18.13
N LEU A 72 22.90 -28.68 18.71
CA LEU A 72 21.60 -29.25 18.35
C LEU A 72 20.46 -28.93 19.33
N GLU A 73 20.71 -28.07 20.34
CA GLU A 73 19.61 -27.46 21.08
C GLU A 73 19.02 -26.34 20.23
N ILE A 74 17.97 -26.67 19.48
CA ILE A 74 17.16 -25.69 18.77
C ILE A 74 16.58 -24.74 19.82
N ASN A 75 17.11 -23.52 19.84
CA ASN A 75 16.73 -22.48 20.78
C ASN A 75 15.27 -22.08 20.49
N LYS A 76 14.31 -22.61 21.26
CA LYS A 76 12.86 -22.39 21.06
C LYS A 76 12.48 -20.91 20.99
N GLY A 77 13.29 -20.01 21.57
CA GLY A 77 13.14 -18.55 21.47
C GLY A 77 13.32 -18.01 20.04
N ASP A 78 14.29 -18.52 19.28
CA ASP A 78 14.50 -18.13 17.87
C ASP A 78 13.27 -18.52 17.03
N THR A 79 12.63 -19.66 17.35
CA THR A 79 11.46 -20.18 16.61
C THR A 79 10.24 -19.27 16.71
N TYR A 80 9.97 -18.65 17.88
CA TYR A 80 8.80 -17.78 18.05
C TYR A 80 8.97 -16.44 17.34
N VAL A 81 10.18 -15.88 17.36
CA VAL A 81 10.51 -14.64 16.63
C VAL A 81 10.35 -14.87 15.12
N ASP A 82 10.87 -15.98 14.59
CA ASP A 82 10.71 -16.35 13.18
C ASP A 82 9.24 -16.41 12.75
N ILE A 83 8.36 -16.96 13.60
CA ILE A 83 6.90 -17.05 13.34
C ILE A 83 6.26 -15.66 13.30
N ILE A 84 6.64 -14.76 14.21
CA ILE A 84 6.13 -13.38 14.24
C ILE A 84 6.56 -12.63 12.98
N GLU A 85 7.83 -12.70 12.62
CA GLU A 85 8.36 -12.07 11.42
C GLU A 85 7.64 -12.58 10.16
N GLU A 86 7.50 -13.90 10.03
CA GLU A 86 6.78 -14.50 8.89
C GLU A 86 5.33 -14.01 8.82
N SER A 87 4.65 -13.92 9.96
CA SER A 87 3.28 -13.40 10.05
C SER A 87 3.18 -11.95 9.57
N ILE A 88 4.06 -11.07 10.07
CA ILE A 88 4.11 -9.65 9.68
C ILE A 88 4.34 -9.52 8.17
N ILE A 89 5.34 -10.22 7.63
CA ILE A 89 5.72 -10.13 6.22
C ILE A 89 4.63 -10.68 5.31
N LYS A 90 3.98 -11.79 5.69
CA LYS A 90 2.85 -12.35 4.95
C LYS A 90 1.68 -11.38 4.92
N SER A 91 1.29 -10.82 6.05
CA SER A 91 0.20 -9.86 6.15
C SER A 91 0.50 -8.56 5.39
N MET A 92 1.73 -8.07 5.43
CA MET A 92 2.18 -6.92 4.65
C MET A 92 2.07 -7.20 3.15
N SER A 93 2.57 -8.35 2.69
CA SER A 93 2.56 -8.73 1.27
C SER A 93 1.14 -8.82 0.72
N ILE A 94 0.25 -9.49 1.43
CA ILE A 94 -1.18 -9.59 1.05
C ILE A 94 -1.80 -8.18 0.98
N THR A 95 -1.53 -7.34 1.97
CA THR A 95 -2.09 -5.99 2.02
C THR A 95 -1.56 -5.13 0.86
N ALA A 96 -0.26 -5.12 0.62
CA ALA A 96 0.37 -4.34 -0.44
C ALA A 96 -0.15 -4.73 -1.83
N LEU A 97 -0.31 -6.03 -2.09
CA LEU A 97 -0.82 -6.56 -3.36
C LEU A 97 -2.33 -6.32 -3.53
N SER A 98 -3.11 -6.23 -2.45
CA SER A 98 -4.55 -5.98 -2.54
C SER A 98 -4.90 -4.58 -3.03
N ILE A 99 -4.09 -3.58 -2.73
CA ILE A 99 -4.37 -2.16 -3.04
C ILE A 99 -4.53 -1.90 -4.55
N PRO A 100 -3.59 -2.28 -5.44
CA PRO A 100 -3.76 -2.08 -6.87
C PRO A 100 -4.97 -2.85 -7.44
N HIS A 101 -5.28 -4.04 -6.91
CA HIS A 101 -6.48 -4.79 -7.30
C HIS A 101 -7.77 -4.04 -6.95
N LEU A 102 -7.88 -3.53 -5.71
CA LEU A 102 -9.05 -2.76 -5.28
C LEU A 102 -9.22 -1.46 -6.09
N ILE A 103 -8.12 -0.81 -6.49
CA ILE A 103 -8.19 0.38 -7.36
C ILE A 103 -8.74 0.01 -8.73
N ALA A 104 -8.27 -1.10 -9.33
CA ALA A 104 -8.77 -1.59 -10.61
C ALA A 104 -10.26 -1.98 -10.53
N GLU A 105 -10.65 -2.68 -9.47
CA GLU A 105 -12.04 -3.08 -9.22
C GLU A 105 -12.96 -1.86 -9.05
N SER A 106 -12.54 -0.90 -8.22
CA SER A 106 -13.26 0.35 -8.00
C SER A 106 -13.43 1.15 -9.30
N HIS A 107 -12.36 1.20 -10.12
CA HIS A 107 -12.42 1.82 -11.44
C HIS A 107 -13.47 1.16 -12.33
N SER A 108 -13.55 -0.17 -12.39
CA SER A 108 -14.58 -0.88 -13.17
C SER A 108 -16.01 -0.57 -12.69
N LYS A 109 -16.20 -0.39 -11.39
CA LYS A 109 -17.52 -0.13 -10.78
C LYS A 109 -17.94 1.34 -10.78
N ARG A 110 -17.11 2.27 -11.27
CA ARG A 110 -17.37 3.73 -11.21
C ARG A 110 -18.51 4.23 -12.10
N PHE A 111 -18.92 3.43 -13.08
CA PHE A 111 -19.95 3.80 -14.06
C PHE A 111 -21.36 3.40 -13.63
N GLY A 112 -21.51 2.66 -12.54
CA GLY A 112 -22.82 2.31 -12.00
C GLY A 112 -23.50 3.47 -11.27
N GLU A 113 -24.80 3.35 -11.02
CA GLU A 113 -25.58 4.28 -10.18
C GLU A 113 -25.27 4.14 -8.69
N SER A 114 -24.57 3.06 -8.31
CA SER A 114 -24.29 2.73 -6.92
C SER A 114 -23.04 3.43 -6.39
N THR A 115 -22.98 3.59 -5.07
CA THR A 115 -21.79 4.09 -4.35
C THR A 115 -20.75 2.99 -4.10
N GLU A 116 -20.87 1.83 -4.75
CA GLU A 116 -20.01 0.67 -4.52
C GLU A 116 -18.54 0.98 -4.80
N CYS A 117 -18.24 1.70 -5.90
CA CYS A 117 -16.88 2.13 -6.21
C CYS A 117 -16.27 2.96 -5.07
N LEU A 118 -17.07 3.82 -4.41
CA LEU A 118 -16.62 4.66 -3.30
C LEU A 118 -16.28 3.82 -2.07
N LYS A 119 -17.08 2.78 -1.77
CA LYS A 119 -16.82 1.84 -0.67
C LYS A 119 -15.52 1.06 -0.87
N ILE A 120 -15.23 0.67 -2.12
CA ILE A 120 -13.95 0.03 -2.45
C ILE A 120 -12.79 1.01 -2.27
N LEU A 121 -12.97 2.29 -2.60
CA LEU A 121 -11.95 3.31 -2.32
C LEU A 121 -11.76 3.58 -0.81
N ASP A 122 -12.81 3.41 0.02
CA ASP A 122 -12.66 3.44 1.48
C ASP A 122 -11.79 2.27 1.97
N GLU A 123 -12.00 1.08 1.41
CA GLU A 123 -11.15 -0.09 1.69
C GLU A 123 -9.71 0.14 1.25
N VAL A 124 -9.47 0.77 0.09
CA VAL A 124 -8.12 1.17 -0.35
C VAL A 124 -7.44 2.07 0.69
N MET A 125 -8.15 3.06 1.24
CA MET A 125 -7.60 3.94 2.27
C MET A 125 -7.31 3.19 3.58
N LEU A 126 -8.17 2.25 3.98
CA LEU A 126 -7.93 1.38 5.12
C LEU A 126 -6.67 0.55 4.92
N ARG A 127 -6.48 -0.04 3.74
CA ARG A 127 -5.28 -0.82 3.40
C ARG A 127 -4.02 0.03 3.39
N CYS A 128 -4.08 1.28 2.92
CA CYS A 128 -2.96 2.22 3.02
C CYS A 128 -2.53 2.45 4.48
N ASN A 129 -3.50 2.62 5.40
CA ASN A 129 -3.19 2.79 6.82
C ASN A 129 -2.56 1.51 7.41
N LYS A 130 -3.09 0.34 7.07
CA LYS A 130 -2.51 -0.95 7.49
C LYS A 130 -1.09 -1.12 6.95
N MET A 131 -0.81 -0.70 5.72
CA MET A 131 0.54 -0.74 5.15
C MET A 131 1.53 0.09 5.95
N VAL A 132 1.16 1.28 6.43
CA VAL A 132 2.04 2.08 7.29
C VAL A 132 2.42 1.29 8.54
N VAL A 133 1.44 0.68 9.22
CA VAL A 133 1.69 -0.14 10.41
C VAL A 133 2.61 -1.32 10.10
N TYR A 134 2.35 -2.04 9.01
CA TYR A 134 3.19 -3.18 8.63
C TYR A 134 4.61 -2.78 8.24
N LEU A 135 4.80 -1.62 7.61
CA LEU A 135 6.13 -1.10 7.28
C LEU A 135 6.91 -0.73 8.55
N GLU A 136 6.25 -0.11 9.54
CA GLU A 136 6.88 0.18 10.84
C GLU A 136 7.25 -1.10 11.58
N GLN A 137 6.33 -2.08 11.64
CA GLN A 137 6.61 -3.40 12.23
C GLN A 137 7.78 -4.11 11.51
N THR A 138 7.80 -4.07 10.18
CA THR A 138 8.88 -4.70 9.40
C THR A 138 10.22 -4.03 9.65
N ARG A 139 10.23 -2.69 9.74
CA ARG A 139 11.43 -1.89 10.04
C ARG A 139 11.98 -2.21 11.43
N ASP A 140 11.11 -2.23 12.43
CA ASP A 140 11.53 -2.27 13.84
C ASP A 140 11.70 -3.70 14.39
N ILE A 141 11.04 -4.69 13.77
CA ILE A 141 11.03 -6.08 14.26
C ILE A 141 11.81 -7.02 13.34
N CYS A 142 11.58 -6.98 12.01
CA CYS A 142 11.97 -8.07 11.11
C CYS A 142 13.42 -8.05 10.60
N GLN A 143 14.31 -7.26 11.22
CA GLN A 143 15.76 -7.18 10.93
C GLN A 143 16.12 -7.32 9.44
N THR A 144 15.40 -6.61 8.57
CA THR A 144 15.47 -6.82 7.11
C THR A 144 16.80 -6.41 6.49
N GLY A 145 17.59 -5.58 7.17
CA GLY A 145 18.79 -4.95 6.61
C GLY A 145 18.49 -3.79 5.66
N ILE A 146 17.22 -3.43 5.47
CA ILE A 146 16.79 -2.28 4.68
C ILE A 146 16.92 -1.02 5.55
N GLU A 147 17.42 0.07 4.95
CA GLU A 147 17.63 1.33 5.64
C GLU A 147 16.31 1.95 6.11
N THR A 148 16.30 2.54 7.31
CA THR A 148 15.16 3.27 7.88
C THR A 148 14.61 4.36 6.94
N ALA A 149 15.49 5.05 6.21
CA ALA A 149 15.09 6.06 5.23
C ALA A 149 14.22 5.48 4.12
N ARG A 150 14.54 4.27 3.64
CA ARG A 150 13.75 3.58 2.61
C ARG A 150 12.34 3.25 3.10
N PHE A 151 12.19 2.80 4.35
CA PHE A 151 10.86 2.61 4.95
C PHE A 151 10.08 3.92 5.06
N LYS A 152 10.74 5.03 5.40
CA LYS A 152 10.10 6.34 5.49
C LYS A 152 9.55 6.81 4.14
N GLU A 153 10.30 6.61 3.05
CA GLU A 153 9.84 6.90 1.69
C GLU A 153 8.57 6.09 1.32
N GLU A 154 8.55 4.81 1.66
CA GLU A 154 7.39 3.94 1.39
C GLU A 154 6.18 4.32 2.25
N ILE A 155 6.37 4.68 3.51
CA ILE A 155 5.31 5.21 4.39
C ILE A 155 4.71 6.49 3.79
N ASP A 156 5.55 7.43 3.35
CA ASP A 156 5.10 8.68 2.72
C ASP A 156 4.32 8.40 1.42
N LYS A 157 4.73 7.39 0.66
CA LYS A 157 4.01 6.93 -0.53
C LYS A 157 2.60 6.45 -0.20
N TYR A 158 2.40 5.69 0.88
CA TYR A 158 1.05 5.25 1.28
C TYR A 158 0.17 6.40 1.77
N PHE A 159 0.73 7.41 2.46
CA PHE A 159 -0.02 8.64 2.78
C PHE A 159 -0.39 9.43 1.53
N TYR A 160 0.51 9.48 0.54
CA TYR A 160 0.26 10.11 -0.75
C TYR A 160 -0.89 9.43 -1.51
N ILE A 161 -0.84 8.10 -1.62
CA ILE A 161 -1.89 7.28 -2.25
C ILE A 161 -3.22 7.56 -1.56
N ARG A 162 -3.29 7.48 -0.22
CA ARG A 162 -4.51 7.74 0.55
C ARG A 162 -5.12 9.11 0.24
N ARG A 163 -4.30 10.16 0.19
CA ARG A 163 -4.75 11.52 -0.15
C ARG A 163 -5.32 11.60 -1.56
N LYS A 164 -4.67 10.94 -2.52
CA LYS A 164 -5.10 10.92 -3.91
C LYS A 164 -6.38 10.10 -4.11
N VAL A 165 -6.54 9.01 -3.37
CA VAL A 165 -7.78 8.21 -3.34
C VAL A 165 -8.95 9.04 -2.78
N LEU A 166 -8.74 9.80 -1.70
CA LEU A 166 -9.77 10.72 -1.18
C LEU A 166 -10.20 11.76 -2.23
N ASN A 167 -9.25 12.30 -2.99
CA ASN A 167 -9.58 13.23 -4.08
C ASN A 167 -10.34 12.53 -5.21
N LEU A 168 -9.96 11.30 -5.56
CA LEU A 168 -10.65 10.48 -6.56
C LEU A 168 -12.09 10.19 -6.14
N GLN A 169 -12.32 9.81 -4.88
CA GLN A 169 -13.66 9.62 -4.32
C GLN A 169 -14.52 10.88 -4.43
N ARG A 170 -13.97 12.06 -4.15
CA ARG A 170 -14.71 13.33 -4.28
C ARG A 170 -15.14 13.60 -5.71
N VAL A 171 -14.25 13.36 -6.68
CA VAL A 171 -14.54 13.52 -8.11
C VAL A 171 -15.62 12.54 -8.55
N TRP A 172 -15.49 11.25 -8.21
CA TRP A 172 -16.46 10.23 -8.62
C TRP A 172 -17.81 10.39 -7.93
N ARG A 173 -17.83 10.80 -6.65
CA ARG A 173 -19.09 11.13 -5.94
C ARG A 173 -19.84 12.26 -6.65
N LYS A 174 -19.13 13.29 -7.09
CA LYS A 174 -19.75 14.39 -7.86
C LYS A 174 -20.38 13.88 -9.14
N TYR A 175 -19.66 13.04 -9.90
CA TYR A 175 -20.16 12.43 -11.14
C TYR A 175 -21.40 11.55 -10.91
N ILE A 176 -21.41 10.73 -9.85
CA ILE A 176 -22.57 9.90 -9.48
C ILE A 176 -23.78 10.78 -9.19
N ILE A 177 -23.62 11.82 -8.37
CA ILE A 177 -24.72 12.75 -8.03
C ILE A 177 -25.25 13.47 -9.27
N GLU A 178 -24.35 13.90 -10.17
CA GLU A 178 -24.74 14.53 -11.43
C GLU A 178 -25.56 13.56 -12.30
N ASN A 179 -25.08 12.33 -12.50
CA ASN A 179 -25.80 11.33 -13.29
C ASN A 179 -27.17 10.96 -12.71
N SER A 180 -27.29 10.85 -11.38
CA SER A 180 -28.56 10.57 -10.73
C SER A 180 -29.60 11.68 -10.92
N LYS A 181 -29.18 12.94 -11.10
CA LYS A 181 -30.10 14.07 -11.35
C LYS A 181 -30.68 14.07 -12.77
N PHE A 182 -30.01 13.46 -13.72
CA PHE A 182 -30.44 13.43 -15.13
C PHE A 182 -31.29 12.20 -15.48
N GLN A 183 -31.58 11.32 -14.52
CA GLN A 183 -32.55 10.25 -14.72
C GLN A 183 -33.97 10.81 -14.70
N ILE A 184 -34.55 10.97 -15.89
CA ILE A 184 -35.98 11.23 -16.10
C ILE A 184 -36.75 10.03 -15.53
N PRO A 185 -37.80 10.21 -14.72
CA PRO A 185 -38.64 9.10 -14.31
C PRO A 185 -39.27 8.49 -15.57
N ILE A 186 -38.96 7.22 -15.84
CA ILE A 186 -39.69 6.48 -16.86
C ILE A 186 -41.10 6.30 -16.29
N SER A 187 -42.05 7.10 -16.79
CA SER A 187 -43.47 6.97 -16.47
C SER A 187 -43.89 5.55 -16.83
N LYS A 188 -44.40 4.81 -15.84
CA LYS A 188 -45.14 3.57 -16.05
C LYS A 188 -46.47 3.86 -16.75
#